data_AF-A0A0J6K1Y5-F1
#
_entry.id   AF-A0A0J6K1Y5-F1
#
_cell.length_a   1.000
_cell.length_b   1.000
_cell.length_c   1.000
_cell.angle_alpha   90.00
_cell.angle_beta   90.00
_cell.angle_gamma   90.00
#
_symmetry.space_group_name_H-M   'P 1'
#
loop_
_entity.id
_entity.type
_entity.pdbx_description
1 polymer ?
#
loop_
_entity_poly.entity_id
_entity_poly.type
_entity_poly.pdbx_seq_one_letter_code
_entity_poly.pdbx_strand_id
1 'polypeptide(L)'
;MRLLVLAVLSVALMVVDARFTLLKPVRSQMSLVLMQSYWITDLPQRLWQGVASQFGSRTELVAENEKLKTENLLLQGRMQKLAALTEQNVRLRELLNSSALVNEKVEVAELIGMDPNPFTHRIIINKGERDGVVLGQPVLDARGLMGQVVELMPYTSRVLLLTDTTHSIPVQVNRNGLRAIASGTGNPERLELRHVADTADIKEGDLLVSSGLGQRFPAGYPVATVKEVIHDSGQPFAIVRAVPTAALNRSRYLLLVFSDGRTPEERANEAAQAQEALDQHGGGPIIPATVPKPAVSVIPAAVAAPAVPAAAPAVAPAAATPAKPAAAHAASKPPASAPAAAKPPAAQPAAVKPAAKPPVSAPATTGGRE
;
A
#
# COMPACT_ATOMS: atom_id res chain seq x y z
N MET A 1 27.75 -9.20 97.21
CA MET A 1 28.61 -10.26 96.65
C MET A 1 28.35 -10.56 95.17
N ARG A 2 27.12 -10.88 94.72
CA ARG A 2 26.83 -11.20 93.30
C ARG A 2 27.19 -10.10 92.28
N LEU A 3 26.92 -8.83 92.61
CA LEU A 3 27.27 -7.70 91.73
C LEU A 3 28.78 -7.47 91.61
N LEU A 4 29.54 -7.69 92.70
CA LEU A 4 31.00 -7.60 92.67
C LEU A 4 31.60 -8.74 91.83
N VAL A 5 31.05 -9.94 91.91
CA VAL A 5 31.47 -11.08 91.07
C VAL A 5 31.22 -10.78 89.59
N LEU A 6 30.07 -10.19 89.25
CA LEU A 6 29.76 -9.81 87.86
C LEU A 6 30.65 -8.67 87.35
N ALA A 7 30.97 -7.69 88.19
CA ALA A 7 31.88 -6.60 87.83
C ALA A 7 33.31 -7.11 87.59
N VAL A 8 33.81 -7.99 88.46
CA VAL A 8 35.14 -8.61 88.28
C VAL A 8 35.16 -9.53 87.06
N LEU A 9 34.07 -10.27 86.79
CA LEU A 9 33.92 -11.10 85.58
C LEU A 9 33.95 -10.25 84.30
N SER A 10 33.28 -9.08 84.31
CA SER A 10 33.26 -8.12 83.20
C SER A 10 34.67 -7.56 82.93
N VAL A 11 35.39 -7.16 83.99
CA VAL A 11 36.75 -6.63 83.85
C VAL A 11 37.71 -7.73 83.40
N ALA A 12 37.56 -8.96 83.91
CA ALA A 12 38.36 -10.11 83.49
C ALA A 12 38.13 -10.42 81.99
N LEU A 13 36.89 -10.42 81.52
CA LEU A 13 36.56 -10.63 80.09
C LEU A 13 37.15 -9.52 79.20
N MET A 14 37.09 -8.27 79.65
CA MET A 14 37.66 -7.14 78.91
C MET A 14 39.20 -7.21 78.82
N VAL A 15 39.88 -7.65 79.89
CA VAL A 15 41.34 -7.83 79.90
C VAL A 15 41.77 -9.03 79.05
N VAL A 16 40.98 -10.11 79.04
CA VAL A 16 41.21 -11.29 78.19
C VAL A 16 41.04 -10.93 76.70
N ASP A 17 40.02 -10.14 76.35
CA ASP A 17 39.79 -9.62 74.99
C ASP A 17 40.93 -8.68 74.54
N ALA A 18 41.49 -7.88 75.45
CA ALA A 18 42.60 -6.98 75.15
C ALA A 18 43.97 -7.67 75.00
N ARG A 19 44.21 -8.80 75.69
CA ARG A 19 45.51 -9.52 75.70
C ARG A 19 45.59 -10.64 74.66
N PHE A 20 44.48 -11.25 74.28
CA PHE A 20 44.45 -12.36 73.32
C PHE A 20 43.63 -11.97 72.10
N THR A 21 44.29 -11.81 70.95
CA THR A 21 43.66 -11.65 69.62
C THR A 21 42.93 -12.92 69.13
N LEU A 22 42.35 -13.71 70.05
CA LEU A 22 41.63 -14.95 69.80
C LEU A 22 40.14 -14.76 69.47
N LEU A 23 39.58 -13.54 69.56
CA LEU A 23 38.18 -13.25 69.22
C LEU A 23 37.96 -12.69 67.80
N LYS A 24 39.01 -12.70 66.95
CA LYS A 24 38.88 -12.38 65.52
C LYS A 24 37.97 -13.33 64.72
N PRO A 25 37.89 -14.66 64.96
CA PRO A 25 37.05 -15.55 64.15
C PRO A 25 35.55 -15.56 64.53
N VAL A 26 35.17 -14.98 65.67
CA VAL A 26 33.74 -14.88 66.07
C VAL A 26 33.07 -13.65 65.44
N ARG A 27 33.83 -12.56 65.26
CA ARG A 27 33.35 -11.34 64.60
C ARG A 27 33.08 -11.54 63.11
N SER A 28 33.75 -12.49 62.45
CA SER A 28 33.52 -12.85 61.04
C SER A 28 32.31 -13.77 60.81
N GLN A 29 31.77 -14.42 61.85
CA GLN A 29 30.54 -15.22 61.73
C GLN A 29 29.28 -14.37 61.93
N MET A 30 29.37 -13.27 62.70
CA MET A 30 28.25 -12.36 62.91
C MET A 30 27.97 -11.46 61.69
N SER A 31 28.97 -11.23 60.83
CA SER A 31 28.81 -10.52 59.55
C SER A 31 28.14 -11.35 58.45
N LEU A 32 28.08 -12.68 58.59
CA LEU A 32 27.41 -13.58 57.63
C LEU A 32 25.88 -13.55 57.79
N VAL A 33 25.37 -13.33 59.01
CA VAL A 33 23.92 -13.26 59.27
C VAL A 33 23.33 -11.91 58.82
N LEU A 34 24.09 -10.83 58.95
CA LEU A 34 23.69 -9.47 58.53
C LEU A 34 23.66 -9.29 57.00
N MET A 35 24.42 -10.09 56.24
CA MET A 35 24.38 -10.05 54.76
C MET A 35 23.15 -10.76 54.16
N GLN A 36 22.56 -11.73 54.87
CA GLN A 36 21.41 -12.49 54.37
C GLN A 36 20.09 -11.70 54.41
N SER A 37 19.98 -10.70 55.29
CA SER A 37 18.75 -9.90 55.44
C SER A 37 18.53 -8.87 54.32
N TYR A 38 19.55 -8.54 53.53
CA TYR A 38 19.42 -7.54 52.46
C TYR A 38 18.79 -8.09 51.16
N TRP A 39 18.63 -9.41 51.01
CA TRP A 39 18.00 -10.03 49.83
C TRP A 39 16.46 -10.06 49.88
N ILE A 40 15.84 -9.85 51.05
CA ILE A 40 14.39 -9.95 51.24
C ILE A 40 13.66 -8.64 50.90
N THR A 41 14.34 -7.49 50.93
CA THR A 41 13.70 -6.18 50.74
C THR A 41 13.37 -5.87 49.27
N ASP A 42 14.14 -6.39 48.31
CA ASP A 42 13.94 -6.14 46.87
C ASP A 42 13.04 -7.17 46.16
N LEU A 43 12.77 -8.31 46.81
CA LEU A 43 11.95 -9.41 46.28
C LEU A 43 10.47 -9.01 46.05
N PRO A 44 9.79 -8.31 46.98
CA PRO A 44 8.39 -7.93 46.81
C PRO A 44 8.16 -7.00 45.63
N GLN A 45 9.06 -6.03 45.41
CA GLN A 45 8.90 -5.03 44.35
C GLN A 45 9.12 -5.62 42.95
N ARG A 46 10.07 -6.56 42.79
CA ARG A 46 10.31 -7.26 41.52
C ARG A 46 9.20 -8.25 41.18
N LEU A 47 8.65 -8.93 42.18
CA LEU A 47 7.48 -9.80 42.00
C LEU A 47 6.24 -8.99 41.59
N TRP A 48 6.02 -7.82 42.18
CA TRP A 48 4.86 -6.98 41.84
C TRP A 48 4.94 -6.40 40.43
N GLN A 49 6.14 -6.00 39.97
CA GLN A 49 6.35 -5.48 38.62
C GLN A 49 6.28 -6.57 37.54
N GLY A 50 6.76 -7.80 37.81
CA GLY A 50 6.68 -8.92 36.86
C GLY A 50 5.27 -9.50 36.69
N VAL A 51 4.45 -9.45 37.74
CA VAL A 51 3.05 -9.86 37.67
C VAL A 51 2.22 -8.82 36.89
N ALA A 52 2.45 -7.53 37.13
CA ALA A 52 1.75 -6.46 36.41
C ALA A 52 2.06 -6.45 34.89
N SER A 53 3.31 -6.70 34.48
CA SER A 53 3.70 -6.74 33.05
C SER A 53 3.16 -7.96 32.30
N GLN A 54 3.02 -9.12 32.99
CA GLN A 54 2.40 -10.33 32.41
C GLN A 54 0.88 -10.21 32.24
N PHE A 55 0.19 -9.46 33.11
CA PHE A 55 -1.24 -9.23 32.95
C PHE A 55 -1.56 -8.17 31.88
N GLY A 56 -0.77 -7.09 31.79
CA GLY A 56 -0.92 -6.08 30.75
C GLY A 56 -0.68 -6.63 29.33
N SER A 57 0.35 -7.46 29.17
CA SER A 57 0.66 -8.08 27.87
C SER A 57 -0.43 -9.04 27.40
N ARG A 58 -1.06 -9.78 28.31
CA ARG A 58 -2.14 -10.72 27.94
C ARG A 58 -3.41 -9.99 27.50
N THR A 59 -3.79 -8.90 28.17
CA THR A 59 -4.95 -8.10 27.75
C THR A 59 -4.71 -7.40 26.42
N GLU A 60 -3.50 -6.88 26.21
CA GLU A 60 -3.11 -6.23 24.96
C GLU A 60 -3.04 -7.23 23.79
N LEU A 61 -2.51 -8.43 24.02
CA LEU A 61 -2.51 -9.52 23.03
C LEU A 61 -3.91 -10.01 22.69
N VAL A 62 -4.83 -10.08 23.66
CA VAL A 62 -6.23 -10.45 23.41
C VAL A 62 -6.94 -9.37 22.60
N ALA A 63 -6.76 -8.09 22.96
CA ALA A 63 -7.32 -6.97 22.23
C ALA A 63 -6.80 -6.92 20.77
N GLU A 64 -5.51 -7.15 20.56
CA GLU A 64 -4.91 -7.21 19.22
C GLU A 64 -5.44 -8.43 18.44
N ASN A 65 -5.63 -9.58 19.08
CA ASN A 65 -6.20 -10.77 18.43
C ASN A 65 -7.66 -10.54 17.99
N GLU A 66 -8.47 -9.88 18.83
CA GLU A 66 -9.84 -9.51 18.45
C GLU A 66 -9.85 -8.49 17.32
N LYS A 67 -9.00 -7.46 17.37
CA LYS A 67 -8.84 -6.49 16.29
C LYS A 67 -8.45 -7.17 14.98
N LEU A 68 -7.41 -8.02 14.99
CA LEU A 68 -6.99 -8.77 13.80
C LEU A 68 -8.10 -9.69 13.27
N LYS A 69 -8.88 -10.32 14.15
CA LYS A 69 -10.05 -11.11 13.74
C LYS A 69 -11.12 -10.25 13.08
N THR A 70 -11.44 -9.08 13.63
CA THR A 70 -12.41 -8.17 13.02
C THR A 70 -11.95 -7.65 11.66
N GLU A 71 -10.67 -7.30 11.52
CA GLU A 71 -10.07 -6.92 10.23
C GLU A 71 -10.13 -8.08 9.23
N ASN A 72 -9.83 -9.30 9.66
CA ASN A 72 -9.90 -10.48 8.80
C ASN A 72 -11.33 -10.74 8.30
N LEU A 73 -12.33 -10.68 9.20
CA LEU A 73 -13.74 -10.80 8.83
C LEU A 73 -14.18 -9.71 7.84
N LEU A 74 -13.72 -8.47 8.04
CA LEU A 74 -14.02 -7.36 7.15
C LEU A 74 -13.39 -7.56 5.76
N LEU A 75 -12.13 -8.00 5.71
CA LEU A 75 -11.43 -8.31 4.47
C LEU A 75 -12.09 -9.48 3.72
N GLN A 76 -12.49 -10.54 4.44
CA GLN A 76 -13.26 -11.64 3.87
C GLN A 76 -14.59 -11.16 3.28
N GLY A 77 -15.32 -10.30 3.99
CA GLY A 77 -16.55 -9.69 3.47
C GLY A 77 -16.31 -8.85 2.20
N ARG A 78 -15.21 -8.09 2.14
CA ARG A 78 -14.83 -7.36 0.92
C ARG A 78 -14.49 -8.29 -0.23
N MET A 79 -13.78 -9.39 0.03
CA MET A 79 -13.46 -10.39 -0.99
C MET A 79 -14.72 -11.07 -1.54
N GLN A 80 -15.65 -11.47 -0.67
CA GLN A 80 -16.94 -12.03 -1.08
C GLN A 80 -17.75 -11.05 -1.92
N LYS A 81 -17.79 -9.77 -1.53
CA LYS A 81 -18.45 -8.72 -2.32
C LYS A 81 -17.80 -8.51 -3.67
N LEU A 82 -16.47 -8.50 -3.74
CA LEU A 82 -15.74 -8.41 -5.01
C LEU A 82 -16.05 -9.61 -5.90
N ALA A 83 -16.03 -10.83 -5.36
CA ALA A 83 -16.40 -12.04 -6.09
C ALA A 83 -17.82 -11.97 -6.66
N ALA A 84 -18.80 -11.57 -5.85
CA ALA A 84 -20.18 -11.40 -6.30
C ALA A 84 -20.32 -10.31 -7.38
N LEU A 85 -19.62 -9.18 -7.24
CA LEU A 85 -19.62 -8.12 -8.25
C LEU A 85 -18.95 -8.58 -9.55
N THR A 86 -17.86 -9.34 -9.48
CA THR A 86 -17.21 -9.90 -10.67
C THR A 86 -18.12 -10.90 -11.37
N GLU A 87 -18.83 -11.76 -10.63
CA GLU A 87 -19.78 -12.71 -11.19
C GLU A 87 -20.98 -11.99 -11.85
N GLN A 88 -21.51 -10.95 -11.21
CA GLN A 88 -22.53 -10.10 -11.81
C GLN A 88 -22.03 -9.42 -13.09
N ASN A 89 -20.78 -8.93 -13.10
CA ASN A 89 -20.20 -8.29 -14.28
C ASN A 89 -20.03 -9.29 -15.43
N VAL A 90 -19.56 -10.50 -15.14
CA VAL A 90 -19.47 -11.60 -16.10
C VAL A 90 -20.85 -11.92 -16.67
N ARG A 91 -21.85 -12.13 -15.81
CA ARG A 91 -23.23 -12.40 -16.23
C ARG A 91 -23.82 -11.27 -17.07
N LEU A 92 -23.57 -10.02 -16.72
CA LEU A 92 -24.01 -8.86 -17.52
C LEU A 92 -23.33 -8.84 -18.89
N ARG A 93 -22.05 -9.19 -18.98
CA ARG A 93 -21.33 -9.28 -20.26
C ARG A 93 -21.83 -10.43 -21.13
N GLU A 94 -22.11 -11.59 -20.53
CA GLU A 94 -22.76 -12.72 -21.21
C GLU A 94 -24.12 -12.32 -21.78
N LEU A 95 -24.97 -11.65 -20.99
CA LEU A 95 -26.27 -11.15 -21.44
C LEU A 95 -26.15 -10.09 -22.54
N LEU A 96 -25.03 -9.37 -22.62
CA LEU A 96 -24.74 -8.39 -23.67
C LEU A 96 -24.07 -9.02 -24.90
N ASN A 97 -23.98 -10.35 -25.01
CA ASN A 97 -23.20 -11.06 -26.03
C ASN A 97 -21.74 -10.55 -26.15
N SER A 98 -21.22 -9.99 -25.05
CA SER A 98 -19.83 -9.57 -24.93
C SER A 98 -19.02 -10.78 -24.48
N SER A 99 -18.64 -11.63 -25.42
CA SER A 99 -17.84 -12.86 -25.21
C SER A 99 -16.41 -12.62 -24.71
N ALA A 100 -16.10 -11.42 -24.21
CA ALA A 100 -14.78 -11.08 -23.71
C ALA A 100 -14.67 -11.40 -22.21
N LEU A 101 -14.77 -12.69 -21.85
CA LEU A 101 -14.05 -13.16 -20.67
C LEU A 101 -12.56 -13.10 -21.02
N VAL A 102 -11.94 -11.96 -20.78
CA VAL A 102 -10.47 -11.87 -20.81
C VAL A 102 -9.99 -12.53 -19.52
N ASN A 103 -9.92 -13.87 -19.52
CA ASN A 103 -9.13 -14.59 -18.53
C ASN A 103 -7.67 -14.29 -18.85
N GLU A 104 -7.19 -13.17 -18.34
CA GLU A 104 -5.80 -12.74 -18.48
C GLU A 104 -4.94 -13.75 -17.73
N LYS A 105 -4.27 -14.64 -18.47
CA LYS A 105 -3.21 -15.45 -17.89
C LYS A 105 -2.08 -14.48 -17.51
N VAL A 106 -1.53 -14.62 -16.31
CA VAL A 106 -0.44 -13.77 -15.83
C VAL A 106 0.77 -14.64 -15.52
N GLU A 107 1.91 -14.32 -16.12
CA GLU A 107 3.21 -14.94 -15.81
C GLU A 107 4.03 -13.98 -14.96
N VAL A 108 4.66 -14.48 -13.90
CA VAL A 108 5.58 -13.68 -13.07
C VAL A 108 6.99 -13.74 -13.68
N ALA A 109 7.59 -12.57 -13.87
CA ALA A 109 8.96 -12.39 -14.32
C ALA A 109 9.78 -11.61 -13.28
N GLU A 110 11.10 -11.82 -13.28
CA GLU A 110 12.06 -11.08 -12.47
C GLU A 110 12.91 -10.17 -13.35
N LEU A 111 13.12 -8.94 -12.89
CA LEU A 111 14.05 -7.98 -13.47
C LEU A 111 15.50 -8.44 -13.22
N ILE A 112 16.24 -8.74 -14.29
CA ILE A 112 17.64 -9.19 -14.21
C ILE A 112 18.66 -8.12 -14.62
N GLY A 113 18.23 -7.06 -15.29
CA GLY A 113 19.12 -5.98 -15.68
C GLY A 113 18.41 -4.79 -16.32
N MET A 114 19.14 -3.68 -16.42
CA MET A 114 18.72 -2.48 -17.14
C MET A 114 19.68 -2.25 -18.31
N ASP A 115 19.16 -1.72 -19.42
CA ASP A 115 19.99 -1.38 -20.58
C ASP A 115 20.88 -0.17 -20.24
N PRO A 116 22.21 -0.22 -20.50
CA PRO A 116 23.11 0.88 -20.18
C PRO A 116 22.91 2.14 -21.06
N ASN A 117 22.13 2.06 -22.13
CA ASN A 117 21.93 3.20 -23.03
C ASN A 117 21.06 4.30 -22.39
N PRO A 118 21.58 5.53 -22.19
CA PRO A 118 20.84 6.62 -21.54
C PRO A 118 19.69 7.19 -22.39
N PHE A 119 19.65 6.89 -23.70
CA PHE A 119 18.61 7.37 -24.60
C PHE A 119 17.44 6.40 -24.74
N THR A 120 17.57 5.17 -24.25
CA THR A 120 16.53 4.15 -24.36
C THR A 120 16.24 3.55 -23.00
N HIS A 121 14.99 3.64 -22.56
CA HIS A 121 14.57 3.14 -21.26
C HIS A 121 14.10 1.70 -21.42
N ARG A 122 15.04 0.76 -21.31
CA ARG A 122 14.79 -0.67 -21.48
C ARG A 122 15.27 -1.46 -20.27
N ILE A 123 14.54 -2.53 -19.97
CA ILE A 123 14.89 -3.48 -18.93
C ILE A 123 14.92 -4.91 -19.49
N ILE A 124 15.64 -5.79 -18.82
CA ILE A 124 15.81 -7.19 -19.19
C ILE A 124 15.14 -8.05 -18.13
N ILE A 125 14.28 -8.98 -18.56
CA ILE A 125 13.57 -9.90 -17.66
C ILE A 125 14.00 -11.36 -17.90
N ASN A 126 13.90 -12.20 -16.87
CA ASN A 126 14.28 -13.63 -16.90
C ASN A 126 13.27 -14.56 -17.60
N LYS A 127 12.46 -14.01 -18.51
CA LYS A 127 11.43 -14.74 -19.26
C LYS A 127 11.63 -14.49 -20.74
N GLY A 128 11.63 -15.55 -21.54
CA GLY A 128 11.89 -15.49 -22.97
C GLY A 128 10.89 -16.27 -23.81
N GLU A 129 11.27 -16.58 -25.05
CA GLU A 129 10.45 -17.32 -26.00
C GLU A 129 10.05 -18.71 -25.47
N ARG A 130 10.96 -19.39 -24.76
CA ARG A 130 10.68 -20.72 -24.18
C ARG A 130 9.66 -20.69 -23.04
N ASP A 131 9.49 -19.55 -22.39
CA ASP A 131 8.47 -19.32 -21.37
C ASP A 131 7.12 -18.89 -22.00
N GLY A 132 7.04 -18.79 -23.33
CA GLY A 132 5.84 -18.38 -24.05
C GLY A 132 5.65 -16.87 -24.14
N VAL A 133 6.68 -16.06 -23.85
CA VAL A 133 6.61 -14.60 -23.99
C VAL A 133 6.51 -14.21 -25.47
N VAL A 134 5.64 -13.25 -25.78
CA VAL A 134 5.41 -12.78 -27.16
C VAL A 134 5.82 -11.31 -27.35
N LEU A 135 6.14 -10.93 -28.59
CA LEU A 135 6.46 -9.54 -28.93
C LEU A 135 5.23 -8.64 -28.76
N GLY A 136 5.45 -7.45 -28.19
CA GLY A 136 4.39 -6.50 -27.88
C GLY A 136 3.59 -6.82 -26.62
N GLN A 137 3.97 -7.86 -25.87
CA GLN A 137 3.26 -8.24 -24.65
C GLN A 137 3.35 -7.16 -23.58
N PRO A 138 2.21 -6.78 -22.95
CA PRO A 138 2.20 -5.79 -21.88
C PRO A 138 2.84 -6.33 -20.59
N VAL A 139 3.65 -5.48 -19.96
CA VAL A 139 4.35 -5.76 -18.71
C VAL A 139 3.85 -4.80 -17.64
N LEU A 140 3.50 -5.35 -16.47
CA LEU A 140 2.95 -4.61 -15.35
C LEU A 140 3.78 -4.82 -14.09
N ASP A 141 3.73 -3.82 -13.23
CA ASP A 141 4.17 -3.88 -11.84
C ASP A 141 2.93 -3.98 -10.94
N ALA A 142 3.12 -4.25 -9.65
CA ALA A 142 2.05 -4.33 -8.64
C ALA A 142 1.18 -3.07 -8.55
N ARG A 143 1.67 -1.92 -9.07
CA ARG A 143 0.98 -0.63 -9.01
C ARG A 143 0.41 -0.14 -10.33
N GLY A 144 0.79 -0.75 -11.45
CA GLY A 144 0.35 -0.27 -12.77
C GLY A 144 1.16 -0.82 -13.93
N LEU A 145 0.76 -0.40 -15.13
CA LEU A 145 1.44 -0.72 -16.38
C LEU A 145 2.86 -0.17 -16.36
N MET A 146 3.83 -0.97 -16.80
CA MET A 146 5.25 -0.60 -16.83
C MET A 146 5.77 -0.39 -18.26
N GLY A 147 5.33 -1.22 -19.20
CA GLY A 147 5.85 -1.18 -20.56
C GLY A 147 5.35 -2.33 -21.43
N GLN A 148 6.10 -2.62 -22.50
CA GLN A 148 5.83 -3.73 -23.41
C GLN A 148 7.11 -4.46 -23.84
N VAL A 149 7.01 -5.75 -24.12
CA VAL A 149 8.12 -6.54 -24.67
C VAL A 149 8.41 -6.09 -26.11
N VAL A 150 9.66 -5.77 -26.42
CA VAL A 150 10.09 -5.32 -27.75
C VAL A 150 11.11 -6.24 -28.41
N GLU A 151 11.76 -7.11 -27.63
CA GLU A 151 12.76 -8.05 -28.15
C GLU A 151 12.70 -9.34 -27.35
N LEU A 152 12.76 -10.48 -28.04
CA LEU A 152 12.73 -11.80 -27.44
C LEU A 152 14.09 -12.49 -27.63
N MET A 153 14.56 -13.13 -26.57
CA MET A 153 15.64 -14.12 -26.61
C MET A 153 15.10 -15.47 -26.10
N PRO A 154 15.84 -16.58 -26.29
CA PRO A 154 15.36 -17.90 -25.87
C PRO A 154 15.00 -18.02 -24.38
N TYR A 155 15.71 -17.29 -23.51
CA TYR A 155 15.55 -17.37 -22.04
C TYR A 155 15.34 -16.00 -21.36
N THR A 156 15.42 -14.92 -22.11
CA THR A 156 15.27 -13.55 -21.60
C THR A 156 14.50 -12.71 -22.61
N SER A 157 14.03 -11.56 -22.19
CA SER A 157 13.42 -10.60 -23.12
C SER A 157 13.69 -9.18 -22.67
N ARG A 158 13.62 -8.24 -23.63
CA ARG A 158 13.76 -6.81 -23.38
C ARG A 158 12.40 -6.14 -23.39
N VAL A 159 12.13 -5.39 -22.34
CA VAL A 159 10.91 -4.61 -22.16
C VAL A 159 11.24 -3.14 -22.36
N LEU A 160 10.50 -2.49 -23.25
CA LEU A 160 10.52 -1.05 -23.43
C LEU A 160 9.60 -0.41 -22.39
N LEU A 161 10.16 0.47 -21.57
CA LEU A 161 9.42 1.16 -20.52
C LEU A 161 8.52 2.25 -21.10
N LEU A 162 7.42 2.52 -20.42
CA LEU A 162 6.47 3.56 -20.82
C LEU A 162 7.03 4.98 -20.82
N THR A 163 8.14 5.19 -20.13
CA THR A 163 8.81 6.50 -20.04
C THR A 163 9.73 6.79 -21.20
N ASP A 164 9.99 5.81 -22.06
CA ASP A 164 10.80 5.98 -23.26
C ASP A 164 10.12 6.94 -24.26
N THR A 165 10.90 7.82 -24.89
CA THR A 165 10.38 8.81 -25.86
C THR A 165 9.73 8.18 -27.09
N THR A 166 10.15 6.96 -27.46
CA THR A 166 9.58 6.23 -28.60
C THR A 166 8.33 5.44 -28.24
N HIS A 167 7.95 5.38 -26.96
CA HIS A 167 6.80 4.64 -26.49
C HIS A 167 5.56 5.54 -26.34
N SER A 168 4.41 5.03 -26.77
CA SER A 168 3.12 5.71 -26.63
C SER A 168 2.02 4.71 -26.34
N ILE A 169 1.14 5.05 -25.40
CA ILE A 169 0.10 4.16 -24.88
C ILE A 169 -1.24 4.89 -24.94
N PRO A 170 -2.29 4.29 -25.52
CA PRO A 170 -3.62 4.86 -25.51
C PRO A 170 -4.23 4.72 -24.11
N VAL A 171 -4.46 5.86 -23.46
CA VAL A 171 -5.01 5.95 -22.11
C VAL A 171 -6.39 6.60 -22.11
N GLN A 172 -7.09 6.45 -21.01
CA GLN A 172 -8.34 7.15 -20.73
C GLN A 172 -8.35 7.66 -19.29
N VAL A 173 -8.99 8.79 -19.06
CA VAL A 173 -9.21 9.34 -17.73
C VAL A 173 -10.27 8.51 -17.02
N ASN A 174 -9.96 7.98 -15.83
CA ASN A 174 -10.87 7.12 -15.08
C ASN A 174 -12.18 7.82 -14.68
N ARG A 175 -12.13 9.14 -14.46
CA ARG A 175 -13.28 9.94 -13.99
C ARG A 175 -14.37 10.11 -15.06
N ASN A 176 -13.99 10.49 -16.28
CA ASN A 176 -14.93 10.91 -17.33
C ASN A 176 -14.78 10.14 -18.64
N GLY A 177 -13.86 9.17 -18.72
CA GLY A 177 -13.66 8.34 -19.90
C GLY A 177 -13.01 9.04 -21.09
N LEU A 178 -12.51 10.27 -20.92
CA LEU A 178 -11.80 11.00 -21.96
C LEU A 178 -10.58 10.19 -22.41
N ARG A 179 -10.44 9.94 -23.71
CA ARG A 179 -9.31 9.21 -24.30
C ARG A 179 -8.20 10.16 -24.72
N ALA A 180 -6.96 9.73 -24.50
CA ALA A 180 -5.76 10.46 -24.86
C ALA A 180 -4.61 9.49 -25.14
N ILE A 181 -3.48 9.99 -25.63
CA ILE A 181 -2.26 9.20 -25.84
C ILE A 181 -1.20 9.71 -24.90
N ALA A 182 -0.74 8.84 -24.01
CA ALA A 182 0.40 9.11 -23.13
C ALA A 182 1.69 8.72 -23.85
N SER A 183 2.64 9.63 -23.93
CA SER A 183 3.97 9.41 -24.50
C SER A 183 5.03 9.58 -23.42
N GLY A 184 6.08 8.78 -23.49
CA GLY A 184 7.25 8.95 -22.62
C GLY A 184 8.04 10.21 -22.97
N THR A 185 8.72 10.78 -21.97
CA THR A 185 9.56 11.97 -22.15
C THR A 185 11.06 11.67 -21.99
N GLY A 186 11.45 10.41 -21.82
CA GLY A 186 12.80 10.01 -21.44
C GLY A 186 13.14 10.27 -19.97
N ASN A 187 12.15 10.58 -19.13
CA ASN A 187 12.35 10.75 -17.68
C ASN A 187 11.49 9.71 -16.94
N PRO A 188 12.07 8.93 -16.01
CA PRO A 188 11.36 7.85 -15.31
C PRO A 188 10.16 8.33 -14.48
N GLU A 189 10.08 9.61 -14.13
CA GLU A 189 9.00 10.17 -13.28
C GLU A 189 8.03 11.06 -14.06
N ARG A 190 8.15 11.13 -15.38
CA ARG A 190 7.33 12.04 -16.20
C ARG A 190 6.82 11.36 -17.47
N LEU A 191 5.53 11.54 -17.69
CA LEU A 191 4.81 11.27 -18.91
C LEU A 191 4.14 12.55 -19.40
N GLU A 192 3.87 12.58 -20.70
CA GLU A 192 3.19 13.70 -21.34
C GLU A 192 2.02 13.16 -22.16
N LEU A 193 0.84 13.75 -22.01
CA LEU A 193 -0.28 13.46 -22.89
C LEU A 193 -0.21 14.41 -24.08
N ARG A 194 -0.08 13.85 -25.29
CA ARG A 194 -0.05 14.63 -26.52
C ARG A 194 -1.45 14.75 -27.11
N HIS A 195 -1.73 15.87 -27.77
CA HIS A 195 -2.96 16.11 -28.53
C HIS A 195 -4.25 16.12 -27.68
N VAL A 196 -4.17 16.58 -26.44
CA VAL A 196 -5.36 16.83 -25.62
C VAL A 196 -5.95 18.17 -26.05
N ALA A 197 -7.22 18.19 -26.48
CA ALA A 197 -7.89 19.44 -26.83
C ALA A 197 -7.96 20.38 -25.61
N ASP A 198 -7.80 21.68 -25.82
CA ASP A 198 -7.88 22.68 -24.76
C ASP A 198 -9.27 22.70 -24.06
N THR A 199 -10.31 22.25 -24.76
CA THR A 199 -11.67 22.11 -24.23
C THR A 199 -11.90 20.82 -23.42
N ALA A 200 -10.90 19.94 -23.32
CA ALA A 200 -11.04 18.65 -22.66
C ALA A 200 -11.05 18.78 -21.14
N ASP A 201 -11.98 18.09 -20.47
CA ASP A 201 -12.09 18.10 -19.01
C ASP A 201 -11.00 17.20 -18.35
N ILE A 202 -9.76 17.68 -18.27
CA ILE A 202 -8.67 17.02 -17.52
C ILE A 202 -8.29 17.89 -16.32
N LYS A 203 -8.13 17.26 -15.15
CA LYS A 203 -7.76 17.96 -13.92
C LYS A 203 -6.53 17.31 -13.28
N GLU A 204 -5.81 18.12 -12.51
CA GLU A 204 -4.74 17.61 -11.65
C GLU A 204 -5.29 16.59 -10.65
N GLY A 205 -4.54 15.50 -10.46
CA GLY A 205 -4.94 14.37 -9.62
C GLY A 205 -5.73 13.28 -10.35
N ASP A 206 -6.09 13.47 -11.63
CA ASP A 206 -6.81 12.44 -12.37
C ASP A 206 -5.97 11.19 -12.59
N LEU A 207 -6.58 10.03 -12.36
CA LEU A 207 -5.99 8.73 -12.68
C LEU A 207 -6.21 8.40 -14.15
N LEU A 208 -5.13 8.14 -14.85
CA LEU A 208 -5.10 7.65 -16.22
C LEU A 208 -5.00 6.13 -16.21
N VAL A 209 -5.90 5.47 -16.91
CA VAL A 209 -5.92 4.01 -17.07
C VAL A 209 -5.78 3.63 -18.54
N SER A 210 -5.32 2.42 -18.84
CA SER A 210 -5.24 1.92 -20.20
C SER A 210 -6.63 1.84 -20.84
N SER A 211 -6.76 2.31 -22.08
CA SER A 211 -8.05 2.36 -22.78
C SER A 211 -8.47 1.03 -23.42
N GLY A 212 -7.53 0.09 -23.60
CA GLY A 212 -7.77 -1.12 -24.41
C GLY A 212 -7.84 -0.88 -25.92
N LEU A 213 -7.64 0.37 -26.38
CA LEU A 213 -7.71 0.71 -27.80
C LEU A 213 -6.57 0.04 -28.57
N GLY A 214 -6.89 -0.62 -29.68
CA GLY A 214 -5.93 -1.37 -30.49
C GLY A 214 -5.58 -2.76 -29.96
N GLN A 215 -6.26 -3.25 -28.91
CA GLN A 215 -6.15 -4.61 -28.34
C GLN A 215 -4.74 -5.06 -27.93
N ARG A 216 -3.75 -4.16 -27.90
CA ARG A 216 -2.37 -4.46 -27.49
C ARG A 216 -2.18 -4.41 -25.98
N PHE A 217 -2.84 -3.47 -25.33
CA PHE A 217 -2.83 -3.34 -23.88
C PHE A 217 -4.21 -3.71 -23.34
N PRO A 218 -4.30 -4.46 -22.23
CA PRO A 218 -5.56 -4.72 -21.58
C PRO A 218 -6.18 -3.42 -21.07
N ALA A 219 -7.50 -3.32 -21.01
CA ALA A 219 -8.20 -2.12 -20.57
C ALA A 219 -8.28 -2.03 -19.04
N GLY A 220 -8.20 -0.82 -18.49
CA GLY A 220 -8.49 -0.54 -17.08
C GLY A 220 -7.30 -0.60 -16.12
N TYR A 221 -6.08 -0.79 -16.62
CA TYR A 221 -4.88 -0.81 -15.78
C TYR A 221 -4.35 0.60 -15.50
N PRO A 222 -3.96 0.93 -14.25
CA PRO A 222 -3.37 2.23 -13.93
C PRO A 222 -2.09 2.47 -14.72
N VAL A 223 -1.96 3.66 -15.31
CA VAL A 223 -0.77 4.08 -16.06
C VAL A 223 -0.06 5.22 -15.35
N ALA A 224 -0.78 6.31 -15.07
CA ALA A 224 -0.21 7.52 -14.48
C ALA A 224 -1.27 8.40 -13.82
N THR A 225 -0.81 9.33 -12.98
CA THR A 225 -1.65 10.36 -12.37
C THR A 225 -1.28 11.73 -12.91
N VAL A 226 -2.28 12.52 -13.33
CA VAL A 226 -2.06 13.88 -13.83
C VAL A 226 -1.51 14.75 -12.71
N LYS A 227 -0.36 15.41 -12.97
CA LYS A 227 0.30 16.31 -12.01
C LYS A 227 0.06 17.77 -12.34
N GLU A 228 0.04 18.11 -13.62
CA GLU A 228 -0.04 19.50 -14.07
C GLU A 228 -0.71 19.54 -15.45
N VAL A 229 -1.59 20.53 -15.66
CA VAL A 229 -2.28 20.77 -16.93
C VAL A 229 -1.95 22.18 -17.41
N ILE A 230 -1.13 22.29 -18.46
CA ILE A 230 -0.68 23.57 -19.02
C ILE A 230 -1.53 23.89 -20.24
N HIS A 231 -2.29 24.98 -20.15
CA HIS A 231 -3.10 25.51 -21.25
C HIS A 231 -2.37 26.73 -21.81
N ASP A 232 -1.98 26.67 -23.08
CA ASP A 232 -1.38 27.80 -23.79
C ASP A 232 -2.43 28.36 -24.74
N SER A 233 -2.90 29.58 -24.50
CA SER A 233 -3.93 30.24 -25.31
C SER A 233 -3.55 30.40 -26.78
N GLY A 234 -2.26 30.22 -27.13
CA GLY A 234 -1.78 30.22 -28.51
C GLY A 234 -1.78 28.84 -29.20
N GLN A 235 -2.06 27.74 -28.49
CA GLN A 235 -2.01 26.38 -29.02
C GLN A 235 -3.40 25.71 -28.97
N PRO A 236 -3.77 24.92 -29.99
CA PRO A 236 -5.05 24.19 -29.98
C PRO A 236 -5.09 23.01 -29.00
N PHE A 237 -3.92 22.63 -28.45
CA PHE A 237 -3.77 21.48 -27.56
C PHE A 237 -3.12 21.88 -26.24
N ALA A 238 -3.67 21.38 -25.15
CA ALA A 238 -3.08 21.49 -23.81
C ALA A 238 -1.94 20.47 -23.64
N ILE A 239 -0.90 20.86 -22.91
CA ILE A 239 0.20 19.98 -22.52
C ILE A 239 -0.09 19.46 -21.12
N VAL A 240 -0.34 18.16 -21.00
CA VAL A 240 -0.63 17.54 -19.70
C VAL A 240 0.54 16.69 -19.25
N ARG A 241 1.05 16.98 -18.06
CA ARG A 241 2.13 16.24 -17.43
C ARG A 241 1.56 15.26 -16.41
N ALA A 242 1.94 14.01 -16.52
CA ALA A 242 1.52 12.95 -15.62
C ALA A 242 2.73 12.22 -15.01
N VAL A 243 2.54 11.64 -13.84
CA VAL A 243 3.54 10.83 -13.13
C VAL A 243 3.15 9.37 -13.23
N PRO A 244 4.03 8.48 -13.73
CA PRO A 244 3.78 7.03 -13.76
C PRO A 244 3.37 6.47 -12.40
N THR A 245 2.38 5.57 -12.37
CA THR A 245 1.97 4.88 -11.14
C THR A 245 2.89 3.68 -10.83
N ALA A 246 3.46 3.07 -11.87
CA ALA A 246 4.39 1.93 -11.74
C ALA A 246 5.75 2.36 -11.16
N ALA A 247 6.34 1.51 -10.31
CA ALA A 247 7.62 1.77 -9.67
C ALA A 247 8.80 1.37 -10.58
N LEU A 248 8.96 2.10 -11.70
CA LEU A 248 9.87 1.77 -12.81
C LEU A 248 11.34 1.47 -12.41
N ASN A 249 11.83 2.05 -11.31
CA ASN A 249 13.20 1.90 -10.83
C ASN A 249 13.34 1.04 -9.56
N ARG A 250 12.24 0.45 -9.05
CA ARG A 250 12.25 -0.31 -7.78
C ARG A 250 11.55 -1.66 -7.86
N SER A 251 10.84 -1.94 -8.94
CA SER A 251 10.14 -3.21 -9.13
C SER A 251 11.14 -4.33 -9.45
N ARG A 252 11.22 -5.33 -8.56
CA ARG A 252 11.99 -6.56 -8.81
C ARG A 252 11.19 -7.60 -9.58
N TYR A 253 9.90 -7.70 -9.27
CA TYR A 253 8.98 -8.66 -9.88
C TYR A 253 8.01 -7.94 -10.79
N LEU A 254 7.71 -8.58 -11.90
CA LEU A 254 6.93 -8.05 -13.01
C LEU A 254 5.89 -9.09 -13.42
N LEU A 255 4.79 -8.61 -13.98
CA LEU A 255 3.65 -9.41 -14.40
C LEU A 255 3.51 -9.27 -15.91
N LEU A 256 3.63 -10.37 -16.63
CA LEU A 256 3.36 -10.46 -18.05
C LEU A 256 1.91 -10.87 -18.23
N VAL A 257 1.10 -10.00 -18.85
CA VAL A 257 -0.30 -10.31 -19.11
C VAL A 257 -0.44 -10.89 -20.51
N PHE A 258 -0.96 -12.11 -20.60
CA PHE A 258 -1.40 -12.70 -21.86
C PHE A 258 -2.77 -12.13 -22.19
N SER A 259 -2.78 -11.17 -23.11
CA SER A 259 -4.02 -10.78 -23.79
C SER A 259 -4.26 -11.80 -24.88
N ASP A 260 -5.40 -12.48 -24.84
CA ASP A 260 -5.76 -13.45 -25.86
C ASP A 260 -5.85 -12.72 -27.21
N GLY A 261 -4.87 -12.98 -28.08
CA GLY A 261 -4.73 -12.31 -29.39
C GLY A 261 -5.73 -12.81 -30.44
N ARG A 262 -6.61 -13.74 -30.07
CA ARG A 262 -7.64 -14.28 -30.96
C ARG A 262 -8.55 -13.17 -31.46
N THR A 263 -8.60 -13.03 -32.78
CA THR A 263 -9.50 -12.10 -33.45
C THR A 263 -10.96 -12.39 -33.06
N PRO A 264 -11.86 -11.40 -33.12
CA PRO A 264 -13.28 -11.64 -32.86
C PRO A 264 -13.86 -12.78 -33.72
N GLU A 265 -13.35 -12.95 -34.92
CA GLU A 265 -13.75 -14.00 -35.88
C GLU A 265 -13.25 -15.39 -35.45
N GLU A 266 -12.00 -15.51 -35.02
CA GLU A 266 -11.46 -16.77 -34.48
C GLU A 266 -12.19 -17.18 -33.19
N ARG A 267 -12.50 -16.22 -32.31
CA ARG A 267 -13.31 -16.49 -31.11
C ARG A 267 -14.73 -16.91 -31.45
N ALA A 268 -15.34 -16.32 -32.47
CA ALA A 268 -16.68 -16.70 -32.91
C ALA A 268 -16.69 -18.12 -33.52
N ASN A 269 -15.69 -18.46 -34.33
CA ASN A 269 -15.56 -19.79 -34.91
C ASN A 269 -15.27 -20.87 -33.88
N GLU A 270 -14.41 -20.60 -32.89
CA GLU A 270 -14.08 -21.56 -31.84
C GLU A 270 -15.25 -21.75 -30.87
N ALA A 271 -16.01 -20.69 -30.56
CA ALA A 271 -17.25 -20.80 -29.80
C ALA A 271 -18.30 -21.63 -30.55
N ALA A 272 -18.47 -21.39 -31.85
CA ALA A 272 -19.38 -22.17 -32.71
C ALA A 272 -18.97 -23.66 -32.76
N GLN A 273 -17.67 -23.94 -32.93
CA GLN A 273 -17.14 -25.31 -32.93
C GLN A 273 -17.26 -25.99 -31.57
N ALA A 274 -17.08 -25.26 -30.46
CA ALA A 274 -17.27 -25.79 -29.11
C ALA A 274 -18.75 -26.13 -28.85
N GLN A 275 -19.69 -25.30 -29.33
CA GLN A 275 -21.12 -25.59 -29.28
C GLN A 275 -21.51 -26.78 -30.15
N GLU A 276 -21.01 -26.88 -31.38
CA GLU A 276 -21.22 -28.05 -32.23
C GLU A 276 -20.63 -29.32 -31.61
N ALA A 277 -19.47 -29.25 -30.95
CA ALA A 277 -18.89 -30.38 -30.24
C ALA A 277 -19.72 -30.80 -29.01
N LEU A 278 -20.27 -29.84 -28.27
CA LEU A 278 -21.20 -30.08 -27.16
C LEU A 278 -22.51 -30.72 -27.64
N ASP A 279 -23.03 -30.26 -28.77
CA ASP A 279 -24.24 -30.80 -29.40
C ASP A 279 -24.00 -32.21 -29.96
N GLN A 280 -22.81 -32.48 -30.52
CA GLN A 280 -22.40 -33.80 -31.03
C GLN A 280 -22.12 -34.82 -29.91
N HIS A 281 -21.68 -34.39 -28.72
CA HIS A 281 -21.41 -35.26 -27.57
C HIS A 281 -22.64 -35.52 -26.68
N GLY A 282 -23.86 -35.20 -27.14
CA GLY A 282 -25.07 -35.81 -26.60
C GLY A 282 -25.38 -35.47 -25.13
N GLY A 283 -25.20 -34.21 -24.75
CA GLY A 283 -25.71 -33.66 -23.49
C GLY A 283 -26.88 -32.71 -23.75
N GLY A 284 -27.95 -33.19 -24.39
CA GLY A 284 -29.18 -32.40 -24.52
C GLY A 284 -29.64 -31.92 -23.12
N PRO A 285 -30.20 -30.71 -23.00
CA PRO A 285 -30.74 -30.27 -21.72
C PRO A 285 -31.73 -31.35 -21.25
N ILE A 286 -31.46 -31.92 -20.08
CA ILE A 286 -32.48 -32.63 -19.32
C ILE A 286 -33.45 -31.52 -18.94
N ILE A 287 -34.42 -31.27 -19.81
CA ILE A 287 -35.63 -30.55 -19.47
C ILE A 287 -36.45 -31.59 -18.71
N PRO A 288 -36.55 -31.56 -17.36
CA PRO A 288 -37.71 -32.17 -16.75
C PRO A 288 -38.90 -31.37 -17.26
N ALA A 289 -39.61 -31.93 -18.24
CA ALA A 289 -40.95 -31.52 -18.59
C ALA A 289 -41.86 -31.77 -17.37
N THR A 290 -41.83 -30.85 -16.41
CA THR A 290 -42.90 -30.60 -15.46
C THR A 290 -42.82 -29.13 -15.15
N VAL A 291 -43.54 -28.37 -15.97
CA VAL A 291 -44.05 -27.05 -15.60
C VAL A 291 -45.21 -27.30 -14.62
N PRO A 292 -45.13 -26.95 -13.33
CA PRO A 292 -46.35 -26.65 -12.61
C PRO A 292 -46.79 -25.27 -13.11
N LYS A 293 -47.87 -25.30 -13.90
CA LYS A 293 -48.74 -24.18 -14.20
C LYS A 293 -48.89 -23.28 -12.96
N PRO A 294 -48.67 -21.95 -13.04
CA PRO A 294 -49.07 -21.06 -11.97
C PRO A 294 -50.59 -21.07 -11.91
N ALA A 295 -51.14 -21.83 -10.96
CA ALA A 295 -52.54 -21.71 -10.60
C ALA A 295 -52.68 -20.34 -9.91
N VAL A 296 -53.33 -19.43 -10.62
CA VAL A 296 -53.92 -18.22 -10.06
C VAL A 296 -54.85 -18.66 -8.93
N SER A 297 -54.41 -18.51 -7.68
CA SER A 297 -55.28 -18.62 -6.52
C SER A 297 -56.07 -17.32 -6.38
N VAL A 298 -57.26 -17.37 -6.97
CA VAL A 298 -58.33 -16.40 -6.76
C VAL A 298 -58.69 -16.44 -5.28
N ILE A 299 -58.60 -15.28 -4.61
CA ILE A 299 -59.21 -15.04 -3.30
C ILE A 299 -60.71 -14.87 -3.52
N PRO A 300 -61.59 -15.62 -2.84
CA PRO A 300 -62.95 -15.18 -2.61
C PRO A 300 -63.12 -14.65 -1.19
N ALA A 301 -63.84 -13.54 -1.10
CA ALA A 301 -64.23 -12.85 0.12
C ALA A 301 -65.48 -13.47 0.77
N ALA A 302 -65.56 -13.28 2.10
CA ALA A 302 -66.74 -13.28 2.99
C ALA A 302 -67.38 -14.67 3.27
N VAL A 303 -67.90 -15.01 4.47
CA VAL A 303 -68.90 -14.30 5.30
C VAL A 303 -68.91 -14.87 6.76
N ALA A 304 -69.30 -14.01 7.71
CA ALA A 304 -69.98 -14.24 9.02
C ALA A 304 -69.20 -14.50 10.34
N ALA A 305 -69.33 -13.50 11.24
CA ALA A 305 -69.20 -13.50 12.71
C ALA A 305 -70.39 -14.25 13.39
N PRO A 306 -70.62 -14.33 14.74
CA PRO A 306 -70.32 -13.38 15.87
C PRO A 306 -69.70 -14.06 17.14
N ALA A 307 -69.25 -13.42 18.24
CA ALA A 307 -69.97 -12.52 19.15
C ALA A 307 -69.07 -11.81 20.23
N VAL A 308 -69.23 -10.47 20.37
CA VAL A 308 -69.59 -9.67 21.60
C VAL A 308 -68.60 -9.60 22.81
N PRO A 309 -68.41 -8.47 23.56
CA PRO A 309 -68.26 -7.05 23.17
C PRO A 309 -67.31 -6.17 24.07
N ALA A 310 -67.21 -4.88 23.71
CA ALA A 310 -67.12 -3.67 24.58
C ALA A 310 -65.89 -3.38 25.47
N ALA A 311 -65.12 -2.34 25.11
CA ALA A 311 -65.19 -1.00 25.75
C ALA A 311 -63.97 -0.12 25.38
N ALA A 312 -64.23 1.06 24.84
CA ALA A 312 -63.35 2.24 24.83
C ALA A 312 -63.70 3.12 26.07
N PRO A 313 -63.09 4.29 26.37
CA PRO A 313 -62.16 5.08 25.53
C PRO A 313 -61.03 5.87 26.26
N ALA A 314 -60.23 6.55 25.42
CA ALA A 314 -59.59 7.87 25.61
C ALA A 314 -58.43 8.06 26.61
N VAL A 315 -57.29 8.60 26.12
CA VAL A 315 -56.80 9.99 26.37
C VAL A 315 -55.69 10.33 25.35
N ALA A 316 -55.85 11.44 24.63
CA ALA A 316 -54.78 12.29 24.06
C ALA A 316 -54.80 13.62 24.88
N PRO A 317 -53.91 14.64 24.75
CA PRO A 317 -52.94 14.93 23.67
C PRO A 317 -51.65 15.69 24.12
N ALA A 318 -51.01 16.40 23.16
CA ALA A 318 -50.07 17.55 23.23
C ALA A 318 -48.57 17.21 22.98
N ALA A 319 -47.95 17.50 21.83
CA ALA A 319 -47.69 18.77 21.13
C ALA A 319 -46.63 19.67 21.80
N ALA A 320 -45.40 19.67 21.27
CA ALA A 320 -44.51 20.85 21.18
C ALA A 320 -43.22 20.53 20.38
N THR A 321 -43.01 21.28 19.30
CA THR A 321 -41.71 21.68 18.69
C THR A 321 -41.72 23.23 18.74
N PRO A 322 -40.67 24.02 18.42
CA PRO A 322 -39.28 23.73 18.02
C PRO A 322 -38.22 24.66 18.69
N ALA A 323 -36.90 24.44 18.45
CA ALA A 323 -35.91 25.53 18.45
C ALA A 323 -34.54 25.15 17.86
N LYS A 324 -34.06 26.01 16.95
CA LYS A 324 -32.67 26.23 16.49
C LYS A 324 -32.21 27.58 17.08
N PRO A 325 -30.93 27.76 17.47
CA PRO A 325 -29.96 28.64 16.74
C PRO A 325 -28.54 28.03 16.73
N ALA A 326 -27.76 28.04 15.65
CA ALA A 326 -27.03 29.15 14.99
C ALA A 326 -25.90 29.81 15.83
N ALA A 327 -24.65 29.46 15.44
CA ALA A 327 -23.41 30.26 15.35
C ALA A 327 -22.79 30.93 16.60
N ALA A 328 -21.53 30.61 16.90
CA ALA A 328 -20.34 31.45 16.59
C ALA A 328 -19.05 30.97 17.29
N HIS A 329 -17.95 31.04 16.52
CA HIS A 329 -16.53 31.27 16.89
C HIS A 329 -15.84 30.42 17.98
N ALA A 330 -14.70 29.80 17.64
CA ALA A 330 -13.39 30.47 17.62
C ALA A 330 -12.28 29.49 17.24
N ALA A 331 -11.23 30.05 16.62
CA ALA A 331 -10.05 29.38 16.13
C ALA A 331 -9.09 28.99 17.26
N SER A 332 -8.36 27.88 17.09
CA SER A 332 -7.11 27.62 17.83
C SER A 332 -6.08 26.95 16.92
N LYS A 333 -5.18 27.77 16.37
CA LYS A 333 -3.92 27.40 15.73
C LYS A 333 -2.87 27.08 16.84
N PRO A 334 -1.91 26.16 16.63
CA PRO A 334 -1.09 25.59 17.71
C PRO A 334 0.02 26.53 18.18
N PRO A 335 0.56 26.35 19.41
CA PRO A 335 1.67 27.15 19.86
C PRO A 335 3.00 26.56 19.36
N ALA A 336 3.74 27.39 18.64
CA ALA A 336 5.19 27.30 18.57
C ALA A 336 5.77 27.95 19.84
N SER A 337 6.68 27.26 20.51
CA SER A 337 7.49 27.84 21.59
C SER A 337 8.96 27.48 21.37
N ALA A 338 9.71 28.46 20.87
CA ALA A 338 11.11 28.66 21.18
C ALA A 338 11.25 30.15 21.57
N PRO A 339 12.03 30.48 22.60
CA PRO A 339 13.03 31.52 22.35
C PRO A 339 14.34 31.40 23.13
N ALA A 340 15.35 32.07 22.56
CA ALA A 340 16.49 32.77 23.19
C ALA A 340 17.62 31.89 23.79
N ALA A 341 18.86 31.91 23.30
CA ALA A 341 19.86 32.99 23.13
C ALA A 341 20.95 32.88 24.21
N ALA A 342 22.16 32.48 23.81
CA ALA A 342 23.39 32.75 24.56
C ALA A 342 24.63 32.70 23.63
N LYS A 343 25.26 33.86 23.44
CA LYS A 343 26.61 34.13 22.92
C LYS A 343 26.98 35.54 23.43
N PRO A 344 28.26 36.01 23.49
CA PRO A 344 29.59 35.40 23.68
C PRO A 344 30.32 36.05 24.91
N PRO A 345 31.64 35.87 25.14
CA PRO A 345 32.67 36.78 24.56
C PRO A 345 33.94 36.04 24.06
N ALA A 346 34.52 36.39 22.90
CA ALA A 346 35.57 37.39 22.64
C ALA A 346 37.01 36.96 23.00
N ALA A 347 37.81 36.66 21.97
CA ALA A 347 39.24 36.98 21.87
C ALA A 347 39.66 36.96 20.38
N GLN A 348 40.51 37.91 20.02
CA GLN A 348 40.71 38.49 18.68
C GLN A 348 42.16 38.19 18.18
N PRO A 349 42.70 38.81 17.09
CA PRO A 349 43.23 38.09 15.93
C PRO A 349 44.76 38.22 15.74
N ALA A 350 45.32 37.49 14.75
CA ALA A 350 46.62 37.80 14.18
C ALA A 350 46.59 37.70 12.65
N ALA A 351 47.01 38.79 12.01
CA ALA A 351 47.14 38.99 10.58
C ALA A 351 48.62 38.93 10.17
N VAL A 352 48.95 38.41 8.99
CA VAL A 352 50.10 38.87 8.17
C VAL A 352 49.79 38.67 6.67
N LYS A 353 50.17 39.68 5.88
CA LYS A 353 49.91 39.98 4.45
C LYS A 353 50.96 39.33 3.47
N PRO A 354 50.81 39.49 2.13
CA PRO A 354 51.43 38.69 1.06
C PRO A 354 52.61 39.33 0.31
N ALA A 355 53.28 38.55 -0.55
CA ALA A 355 54.14 38.95 -1.68
C ALA A 355 54.42 37.66 -2.53
N ALA A 356 54.68 37.60 -3.83
CA ALA A 356 54.73 38.48 -5.00
C ALA A 356 54.83 37.58 -6.26
N LYS A 357 54.53 38.11 -7.46
CA LYS A 357 54.77 37.54 -8.82
C LYS A 357 55.89 38.38 -9.50
N PRO A 358 56.33 38.14 -10.76
CA PRO A 358 56.77 36.96 -11.54
C PRO A 358 58.26 37.17 -12.05
N PRO A 359 58.83 36.42 -13.03
CA PRO A 359 58.68 36.75 -14.47
C PRO A 359 58.71 35.52 -15.44
N VAL A 360 57.96 35.54 -16.56
CA VAL A 360 58.40 35.72 -17.99
C VAL A 360 59.35 34.64 -18.57
N SER A 361 58.84 33.82 -19.49
CA SER A 361 59.46 33.53 -20.81
C SER A 361 58.51 32.72 -21.73
N ALA A 362 58.30 33.24 -22.93
CA ALA A 362 57.83 32.56 -24.14
C ALA A 362 59.01 32.57 -25.15
N PRO A 363 58.89 32.17 -26.44
CA PRO A 363 58.07 31.16 -27.11
C PRO A 363 58.94 30.18 -27.95
N ALA A 364 58.34 29.15 -28.57
CA ALA A 364 58.93 28.53 -29.76
C ALA A 364 57.83 28.06 -30.71
N THR A 365 57.84 28.68 -31.90
CA THR A 365 57.02 28.41 -33.08
C THR A 365 57.67 27.33 -33.94
N THR A 366 57.04 27.04 -35.09
CA THR A 366 57.56 26.30 -36.28
C THR A 366 57.40 24.77 -36.16
N GLY A 367 56.84 24.02 -37.11
CA GLY A 367 56.27 24.24 -38.45
C GLY A 367 55.43 23.00 -38.82
N GLY A 368 54.61 22.92 -39.88
CA GLY A 368 54.58 23.60 -41.16
C GLY A 368 54.68 22.56 -42.28
N ARG A 369 53.64 22.48 -43.14
CA ARG A 369 53.56 21.84 -44.48
C ARG A 369 53.44 20.30 -44.51
N GLU A 370 52.67 19.67 -45.39
CA GLU A 370 52.00 20.05 -46.66
C GLU A 370 50.53 19.57 -46.72
#